data_AF-A0A7K0CZ02-F1
#
_entry.id   AF-A0A7K0CZ02-F1
#
_cell.length_a   1.000
_cell.length_b   1.000
_cell.length_c   1.000
_cell.angle_alpha   90.00
_cell.angle_beta   90.00
_cell.angle_gamma   90.00
#
_symmetry.space_group_name_H-M   'P 1'
#
loop_
_entity.id
_entity.type
_entity.pdbx_description
1 polymer ?
#
loop_
_entity_poly.entity_id
_entity_poly.type
_entity_poly.pdbx_seq_one_letter_code
_entity_poly.pdbx_strand_id
1 'polypeptide(L)' 'MSEPERTEALDRQLRLFCHLMLGSADAAEHMMRQIHRHALEHQVGQQDQRSERLRLFGIAADLCGVHPTAPP' A
#
# COMPACT_ATOMS: atom_id res chain seq x y z
N MET A 1 17.53 -13.51 7.19
CA MET A 1 16.90 -12.63 6.17
C MET A 1 16.64 -11.34 6.88
N SER A 2 17.45 -10.34 6.58
CA SER A 2 17.50 -9.08 7.30
C SER A 2 16.21 -8.31 6.96
N GLU A 3 15.54 -7.80 7.99
CA GLU A 3 14.32 -6.97 7.88
C GLU A 3 14.29 -5.97 6.69
N PRO A 4 15.38 -5.26 6.32
CA PRO A 4 15.38 -4.38 5.14
C PRO A 4 15.04 -5.05 3.81
N GLU A 5 15.47 -6.30 3.58
CA GLU A 5 15.24 -7.00 2.31
C GLU A 5 13.74 -7.34 2.12
N ARG A 6 13.02 -7.59 3.23
CA ARG A 6 11.57 -7.82 3.20
C ARG A 6 10.81 -6.55 2.87
N THR A 7 11.27 -5.41 3.39
CA THR A 7 10.66 -4.10 3.13
C THR A 7 10.83 -3.70 1.66
N GLU A 8 12.01 -3.90 1.07
CA GLU A 8 12.24 -3.61 -0.36
C GLU A 8 11.40 -4.50 -1.30
N ALA A 9 11.29 -5.79 -0.98
CA ALA A 9 10.46 -6.70 -1.76
C ALA A 9 8.96 -6.33 -1.68
N LEU A 10 8.50 -5.92 -0.51
CA LEU A 10 7.13 -5.46 -0.29
C LEU A 10 6.85 -4.17 -1.06
N ASP A 11 7.77 -3.21 -1.02
CA ASP A 11 7.64 -1.93 -1.73
C ASP A 11 7.52 -2.14 -3.25
N ARG A 12 8.35 -3.04 -3.83
CA ARG A 12 8.25 -3.41 -5.26
C ARG A 12 6.90 -4.02 -5.61
N GLN A 13 6.36 -4.90 -4.75
CA GLN A 13 5.05 -5.51 -4.98
C GLN A 13 3.92 -4.49 -4.91
N LEU A 14 4.01 -3.53 -3.97
CA LEU A 14 3.05 -2.45 -3.81
C LEU A 14 3.06 -1.51 -5.02
N ARG A 15 4.26 -1.18 -5.51
CA ARG A 15 4.43 -0.36 -6.72
C ARG A 15 3.87 -1.03 -7.97
N LEU A 16 4.12 -2.33 -8.12
CA LEU A 16 3.54 -3.12 -9.21
C LEU A 16 2.00 -3.13 -9.14
N PHE A 17 1.44 -3.34 -7.95
CA PHE A 17 -0.01 -3.27 -7.75
C PHE A 17 -0.58 -1.91 -8.17
N CYS A 18 0.01 -0.81 -7.71
CA CYS A 18 -0.43 0.54 -8.08
C CYS A 18 -0.31 0.77 -9.60
N HIS A 19 0.77 0.27 -10.22
CA HIS A 19 0.95 0.36 -11.67
C HIS A 19 -0.13 -0.40 -12.44
N LEU A 20 -0.48 -1.61 -12.00
CA LEU A 20 -1.54 -2.41 -12.61
C LEU A 20 -2.91 -1.75 -12.46
N MET A 21 -3.19 -1.11 -11.31
CA MET A 21 -4.46 -0.45 -11.06
C MET A 21 -4.62 0.90 -11.78
N LEU A 22 -3.55 1.69 -11.85
CA LEU A 22 -3.60 3.05 -12.38
C LEU A 22 -3.18 3.13 -13.85
N GLY A 23 -2.57 2.07 -14.41
CA GLY A 23 -2.10 2.02 -15.79
C GLY A 23 -0.92 2.96 -16.11
N SER A 24 -0.32 3.61 -15.10
CA SER A 24 0.75 4.58 -15.27
C SER A 24 1.82 4.42 -14.19
N ALA A 25 3.09 4.45 -14.61
CA ALA A 25 4.23 4.39 -13.70
C ALA A 25 4.34 5.65 -12.85
N ASP A 26 4.07 6.82 -13.43
CA ASP A 26 4.11 8.10 -12.70
C ASP A 26 2.97 8.19 -11.67
N ALA A 27 1.78 7.71 -12.04
CA ALA A 27 0.64 7.65 -11.11
C ALA A 27 0.93 6.67 -9.96
N ALA A 28 1.51 5.51 -10.26
CA ALA A 28 1.93 4.55 -9.25
C ALA A 28 2.98 5.12 -8.30
N GLU A 29 4.00 5.83 -8.81
CA GLU A 29 5.01 6.49 -8.00
C GLU A 29 4.41 7.56 -7.08
N HIS A 30 3.47 8.35 -7.60
CA HIS A 30 2.75 9.32 -6.80
C HIS A 30 1.92 8.63 -5.71
N MET A 31 1.27 7.51 -6.03
CA MET A 31 0.48 6.73 -5.09
C MET A 31 1.32 6.11 -3.98
N MET A 32 2.50 5.57 -4.31
CA MET A 32 3.44 5.03 -3.33
C MET A 32 3.79 6.04 -2.24
N ARG A 33 4.05 7.31 -2.61
CA ARG A 33 4.31 8.38 -1.63
C ARG A 33 3.10 8.64 -0.73
N GLN A 34 1.88 8.58 -1.26
CA GLN A 34 0.67 8.75 -0.46
C GLN A 34 0.48 7.58 0.51
N ILE A 35 0.67 6.34 0.07
CA ILE A 35 0.56 5.15 0.91
C ILE A 35 1.55 5.22 2.08
N HIS A 36 2.81 5.56 1.82
CA HIS A 36 3.83 5.72 2.86
C HIS A 36 3.49 6.83 3.85
N ARG A 37 3.01 7.97 3.36
CA ARG A 37 2.55 9.07 4.23
C ARG A 37 1.39 8.60 5.13
N HIS A 38 0.37 7.96 4.56
CA HIS A 38 -0.76 7.44 5.33
C HIS A 38 -0.34 6.36 6.34
N ALA A 39 0.61 5.50 5.98
CA ALA A 39 1.13 4.47 6.86
C ALA A 39 1.86 5.05 8.08
N LEU A 40 2.61 6.15 7.90
CA LEU A 40 3.28 6.89 8.97
C LEU A 40 2.28 7.61 9.88
N GLU A 41 1.29 8.30 9.30
CA GLU A 41 0.26 9.02 10.06
C GLU A 41 -0.57 8.08 10.95
N HIS A 42 -0.93 6.90 10.43
CA HIS A 42 -1.72 5.92 11.18
C HIS A 42 -0.86 5.03 12.09
N GLN A 43 0.47 5.11 12.05
CA GLN A 43 1.37 4.31 12.92
C GLN A 43 1.35 4.84 14.37
N VAL A 44 1.01 6.11 14.54
CA VAL A 44 0.98 6.80 15.84
C VAL A 44 -0.23 6.40 16.69
N GLY A 45 -1.27 5.79 16.09
CA GLY A 45 -2.55 5.52 16.78
C GLY A 45 -2.93 4.05 16.99
N GLN A 46 -2.36 3.10 16.23
CA GLN A 46 -2.78 1.69 16.30
C GLN A 46 -1.57 0.74 16.39
N GLN A 47 -1.33 0.23 17.61
CA GLN A 47 -0.51 -0.97 17.86
C GLN A 47 -1.26 -2.26 17.47
N ASP A 48 -2.06 -2.24 16.40
CA ASP A 48 -2.76 -3.44 15.99
C ASP A 48 -1.81 -4.37 15.22
N GLN A 49 -1.73 -5.62 15.68
CA GLN A 49 -0.89 -6.72 15.20
C GLN A 49 -1.19 -7.18 13.75
N ARG A 50 -1.72 -6.31 12.89
CA ARG A 50 -1.88 -6.63 11.47
C ARG A 50 -0.52 -6.56 10.80
N SER A 51 -0.15 -7.65 10.11
CA SER A 51 1.07 -7.71 9.31
C SER A 51 1.18 -6.47 8.41
N GLU A 52 2.33 -5.79 8.45
CA GLU A 52 2.60 -4.54 7.72
C GLU A 52 2.16 -4.61 6.25
N ARG A 53 2.36 -5.78 5.62
CA ARG A 53 1.86 -6.10 4.28
C ARG A 53 0.36 -5.85 4.13
N LEU A 54 -0.46 -6.43 5.00
CA LEU A 54 -1.93 -6.30 4.91
C LEU A 54 -2.36 -4.84 5.07
N ARG A 55 -1.66 -4.09 5.93
CA ARG A 55 -1.95 -2.68 6.17
C ARG A 55 -1.63 -1.83 4.94
N LEU A 56 -0.44 -1.99 4.34
CA LEU A 56 -0.04 -1.24 3.15
C LEU A 56 -0.91 -1.56 1.94
N PHE A 57 -1.24 -2.84 1.72
CA PHE A 57 -2.14 -3.23 0.62
C PHE A 57 -3.58 -2.76 0.84
N GLY A 58 -4.05 -2.69 2.09
CA GLY A 58 -5.36 -2.09 2.40
C GLY A 58 -5.41 -0.61 2.02
N ILE A 59 -4.44 0.17 2.47
CA ILE A 59 -4.32 1.60 2.10
C ILE A 59 -4.19 1.76 0.58
N ALA A 60 -3.38 0.93 -0.07
CA ALA A 60 -3.22 0.97 -1.53
C ALA A 60 -4.54 0.66 -2.26
N ALA A 61 -5.32 -0.32 -1.81
CA ALA A 61 -6.61 -0.64 -2.38
C ALA A 61 -7.60 0.51 -2.24
N ASP A 62 -7.68 1.12 -1.05
CA ASP A 62 -8.55 2.27 -0.78
C ASP A 62 -8.18 3.46 -1.68
N LEU A 63 -6.89 3.81 -1.77
CA LEU A 63 -6.43 4.96 -2.55
C LEU A 63 -6.49 4.73 -4.06
N CYS A 64 -6.30 3.49 -4.53
CA CYS A 64 -6.48 3.13 -5.94
C CYS A 64 -7.95 2.96 -6.34
N GLY A 65 -8.91 3.15 -5.42
CA GLY A 65 -10.34 3.02 -5.71
C GLY A 65 -10.78 1.56 -5.93
N VAL A 66 -10.07 0.59 -5.37
CA VAL A 66 -10.45 -0.83 -5.38
C VAL A 66 -11.46 -1.06 -4.28
N HIS A 67 -12.65 -0.47 -4.43
CA HIS A 67 -13.78 -0.86 -3.61
C HIS A 67 -14.22 -2.24 -4.08
N PRO A 68 -14.34 -3.26 -3.20
CA PRO A 68 -15.22 -4.36 -3.53
C PRO A 68 -16.58 -3.73 -3.80
N THR A 69 -17.08 -3.86 -5.03
CA THR A 69 -18.44 -3.44 -5.37
C THR A 69 -19.35 -4.01 -4.30
N ALA A 70 -19.98 -3.13 -3.51
CA ALA A 70 -20.99 -3.54 -2.55
C ALA A 70 -21.97 -4.48 -3.27
N PRO A 71 -22.38 -5.61 -2.66
CA PRO A 71 -23.33 -6.48 -3.31
C PRO A 71 -24.63 -5.71 -3.61
N PRO A 72 -25.32 -6.04 -4.72
CA PRO A 72 -26.57 -5.40 -5.11
C PRO A 72 -27.67 -5.53 -4.05
#